data_AF-A0A9P3E6P8-F1
#
_entry.id   AF-A0A9P3E6P8-F1
#
_cell.length_a   1.000
_cell.length_b   1.000
_cell.length_c   1.000
_cell.angle_alpha   90.00
_cell.angle_beta   90.00
_cell.angle_gamma   90.00
#
_symmetry.space_group_name_H-M   'P 1'
#
loop_
_entity.id
_entity.type
_entity.pdbx_description
1 polymer ?
#
loop_
_entity_poly.entity_id
_entity_poly.type
_entity_poly.pdbx_seq_one_letter_code
_entity_poly.pdbx_strand_id
1 'polypeptide(L)'
;MPPRKSTSRSSRPSQAAVSDAASQPVASSSRTTLDAIPPLSVPESITPEYVHAPQARPALTEAERETLVQELVGFHARSLLDDISEHARHEIYNIVEGIEGWATEMIRDEGDEYQREVDTGMHALETLLESHVDKAFEKFTAWVMRNPFDIPADLEPVLPWHAGLDFFRGEHVASHGGEEAVQSRLDDLRLQVEQARYLSQQLEVAEKTLDRRLEIAKQRKAEVGFVHEVIQSAGLTPLPKTAETLKSSLSQLFTSLEVMEIPIPSIPQSAPGTKAWELGRQAYLNWAVGKMVHPESAVAGAGTGTGTGAGPGAKSEERMEGIEREMAGVGNKEAMEAMGRAAGV
;
A
#
# COMPACT_ATOMS: atom_id res chain seq x y z
N MET A 1 -12.56 0.77 -57.50
CA MET A 1 -13.22 -0.44 -58.02
C MET A 1 -12.47 -1.68 -57.50
N PRO A 2 -13.18 -2.69 -56.98
CA PRO A 2 -12.63 -3.90 -56.36
C PRO A 2 -12.46 -5.03 -57.40
N PRO A 3 -11.97 -6.22 -57.00
CA PRO A 3 -12.88 -7.30 -56.56
C PRO A 3 -12.35 -8.00 -55.28
N ARG A 4 -13.10 -8.26 -54.20
CA ARG A 4 -14.29 -9.12 -53.97
C ARG A 4 -14.17 -10.58 -54.45
N LYS A 5 -14.10 -11.49 -53.47
CA LYS A 5 -14.82 -12.79 -53.29
C LYS A 5 -13.91 -13.74 -52.48
N SER A 6 -14.35 -14.56 -51.54
CA SER A 6 -15.63 -14.85 -50.89
C SER A 6 -15.36 -16.04 -49.95
N THR A 7 -16.02 -16.07 -48.78
CA THR A 7 -16.66 -17.24 -48.10
C THR A 7 -15.89 -18.57 -48.04
N SER A 8 -15.73 -19.26 -46.91
CA SER A 8 -16.79 -19.93 -46.11
C SER A 8 -16.08 -20.71 -44.98
N ARG A 9 -16.47 -20.57 -43.71
CA ARG A 9 -17.51 -21.33 -42.97
C ARG A 9 -17.18 -22.82 -42.70
N SER A 10 -17.42 -23.21 -41.44
CA SER A 10 -17.51 -24.59 -40.88
C SER A 10 -16.17 -25.32 -40.70
N SER A 11 -15.92 -26.11 -39.64
CA SER A 11 -16.76 -26.65 -38.57
C SER A 11 -15.85 -27.44 -37.62
N ARG A 12 -16.02 -27.25 -36.30
CA ARG A 12 -15.77 -28.28 -35.25
C ARG A 12 -16.82 -29.41 -35.46
N PRO A 13 -16.75 -30.64 -34.89
CA PRO A 13 -16.07 -31.03 -33.65
C PRO A 13 -15.57 -32.51 -33.57
N SER A 14 -15.28 -32.94 -32.32
CA SER A 14 -15.16 -34.33 -31.83
C SER A 14 -13.89 -35.08 -32.24
N GLN A 15 -13.31 -36.01 -31.49
CA GLN A 15 -13.39 -36.51 -30.11
C GLN A 15 -12.24 -37.53 -30.05
N ALA A 16 -11.42 -37.57 -29.00
CA ALA A 16 -10.79 -38.81 -28.54
C ALA A 16 -10.17 -38.59 -27.16
N ALA A 17 -10.91 -39.02 -26.14
CA ALA A 17 -10.33 -39.46 -24.89
C ALA A 17 -9.59 -40.78 -25.14
N VAL A 18 -8.41 -40.99 -24.55
CA VAL A 18 -8.08 -42.17 -23.75
C VAL A 18 -6.94 -41.80 -22.80
N SER A 19 -7.13 -42.24 -21.57
CA SER A 19 -6.29 -42.25 -20.38
C SER A 19 -4.80 -42.52 -20.58
N ASP A 20 -3.99 -41.86 -19.75
CA ASP A 20 -2.95 -42.59 -19.03
C ASP A 20 -2.75 -42.02 -17.61
N ALA A 21 -2.90 -42.91 -16.64
CA ALA A 21 -2.71 -42.66 -15.23
C ALA A 21 -1.39 -43.31 -14.82
N ALA A 22 -0.46 -42.52 -14.31
CA ALA A 22 0.52 -42.84 -13.25
C ALA A 22 1.83 -42.06 -13.44
N SER A 23 1.99 -40.99 -12.69
CA SER A 23 3.19 -40.69 -11.91
C SER A 23 2.97 -39.38 -11.17
N GLN A 24 2.63 -39.47 -9.89
CA GLN A 24 2.70 -38.32 -9.00
C GLN A 24 4.17 -38.05 -8.66
N PRO A 25 4.73 -36.87 -8.97
CA PRO A 25 5.96 -36.43 -8.34
C PRO A 25 5.65 -35.84 -6.96
N VAL A 26 6.46 -36.31 -6.03
CA VAL A 26 6.58 -35.96 -4.61
C VAL A 26 6.58 -34.44 -4.39
N ALA A 27 5.87 -34.03 -3.34
CA ALA A 27 5.69 -32.69 -2.82
C ALA A 27 6.90 -31.74 -3.01
N SER A 28 6.70 -30.71 -3.83
CA SER A 28 7.51 -29.49 -3.88
C SER A 28 6.65 -28.34 -3.36
N SER A 29 6.87 -27.94 -2.10
CA SER A 29 6.05 -26.99 -1.36
C SER A 29 6.40 -25.52 -1.63
N SER A 30 6.23 -25.06 -2.87
CA SER A 30 6.43 -23.62 -3.18
C SER A 30 5.66 -23.13 -4.42
N ARG A 31 4.64 -23.85 -4.88
CA ARG A 31 3.84 -23.46 -6.05
C ARG A 31 2.35 -23.80 -5.92
N THR A 32 1.81 -23.67 -4.72
CA THR A 32 0.36 -23.72 -4.49
C THR A 32 -0.29 -22.47 -5.09
N THR A 33 -0.63 -22.59 -6.38
CA THR A 33 -1.93 -22.23 -6.96
C THR A 33 -2.42 -20.79 -6.74
N LEU A 34 -1.82 -19.84 -7.47
CA LEU A 34 -2.54 -18.63 -7.91
C LEU A 34 -3.75 -18.96 -8.81
N ASP A 35 -3.83 -20.18 -9.35
CA ASP A 35 -4.95 -20.67 -10.17
C ASP A 35 -6.20 -21.09 -9.38
N ALA A 36 -6.14 -21.08 -8.04
CA ALA A 36 -7.27 -21.43 -7.17
C ALA A 36 -7.94 -20.20 -6.52
N ILE A 37 -7.62 -18.99 -6.99
CA ILE A 37 -8.41 -17.81 -6.68
C ILE A 37 -9.68 -17.94 -7.54
N PRO A 38 -10.89 -18.10 -6.96
CA PRO A 38 -12.11 -18.03 -7.76
C PRO A 38 -12.07 -16.70 -8.52
N PRO A 39 -12.39 -16.67 -9.83
CA PRO A 39 -12.37 -15.43 -10.57
C PRO A 39 -13.18 -14.42 -9.77
N LEU A 40 -12.61 -13.21 -9.55
CA LEU A 40 -13.34 -12.13 -8.90
C LEU A 40 -14.72 -12.10 -9.54
N SER A 41 -15.76 -12.42 -8.76
CA SER A 41 -17.13 -12.16 -9.15
C SER A 41 -17.27 -10.65 -9.13
N VAL A 42 -16.77 -10.01 -10.17
CA VAL A 42 -17.04 -8.60 -10.44
C VAL A 42 -18.53 -8.60 -10.78
N PRO A 43 -19.41 -8.06 -9.91
CA PRO A 43 -20.79 -7.88 -10.33
C PRO A 43 -20.73 -6.97 -11.57
N GLU A 44 -21.30 -7.42 -12.68
CA GLU A 44 -21.28 -6.74 -13.98
C GLU A 44 -21.90 -5.34 -13.93
N SER A 45 -22.61 -5.00 -12.85
CA SER A 45 -22.93 -3.63 -12.49
C SER A 45 -23.08 -3.48 -10.97
N ILE A 46 -22.78 -2.30 -10.45
CA ILE A 46 -23.13 -1.89 -9.07
C ILE A 46 -24.66 -1.78 -8.91
N THR A 47 -25.41 -1.83 -10.01
CA THR A 47 -26.87 -1.69 -10.07
C THR A 47 -27.50 -2.86 -10.85
N PRO A 48 -27.79 -3.99 -10.18
CA PRO A 48 -28.34 -5.20 -10.81
C PRO A 48 -29.69 -5.01 -11.52
N GLU A 49 -30.45 -3.96 -11.15
CA GLU A 49 -31.81 -3.70 -11.67
C GLU A 49 -31.88 -2.51 -12.64
N TYR A 50 -30.75 -1.82 -12.87
CA TYR A 50 -30.76 -0.62 -13.71
C TYR A 50 -30.74 -1.01 -15.20
N VAL A 51 -31.86 -0.81 -15.88
CA VAL A 51 -31.97 -0.92 -17.33
C VAL A 51 -31.85 0.47 -17.94
N HIS A 52 -30.79 0.70 -18.71
CA HIS A 52 -30.61 1.96 -19.43
C HIS A 52 -31.72 2.14 -20.49
N ALA A 53 -32.60 3.11 -20.28
CA ALA A 53 -33.57 3.54 -21.28
C ALA A 53 -33.06 4.84 -21.95
N PRO A 54 -32.86 4.88 -23.28
CA PRO A 54 -32.50 6.12 -23.95
C PRO A 54 -33.70 7.08 -23.91
N GLN A 55 -33.60 8.12 -23.08
CA GLN A 55 -34.55 9.24 -23.07
C GLN A 55 -34.01 10.38 -23.93
N ALA A 56 -34.92 11.11 -24.58
CA ALA A 56 -34.57 12.32 -25.33
C ALA A 56 -34.02 13.38 -24.37
N ARG A 57 -32.82 13.90 -24.66
CA ARG A 57 -32.20 14.93 -23.84
C ARG A 57 -32.96 16.24 -24.05
N PRO A 58 -33.18 17.04 -22.99
CA PRO A 58 -33.72 18.38 -23.17
C PRO A 58 -32.74 19.22 -24.00
N ALA A 59 -33.26 20.11 -24.85
CA ALA A 59 -32.42 21.04 -25.59
C ALA A 59 -31.64 21.93 -24.61
N LEU A 60 -30.33 22.06 -24.82
CA LEU A 60 -29.46 22.85 -23.94
C LEU A 60 -29.84 24.33 -23.99
N THR A 61 -29.94 24.95 -22.83
CA THR A 61 -30.07 26.41 -22.69
C THR A 61 -28.80 27.10 -23.20
N GLU A 62 -28.91 28.38 -23.54
CA GLU A 62 -27.75 29.15 -24.04
C GLU A 62 -26.61 29.22 -23.04
N ALA A 63 -26.91 29.38 -21.75
CA ALA A 63 -25.93 29.36 -20.69
C ALA A 63 -25.21 27.99 -20.59
N GLU A 64 -25.95 26.89 -20.72
CA GLU A 64 -25.35 25.55 -20.68
C GLU A 64 -24.44 25.29 -21.89
N ARG A 65 -24.76 25.85 -23.06
CA ARG A 65 -23.90 25.78 -24.24
C ARG A 65 -22.59 26.53 -24.01
N GLU A 66 -22.64 27.74 -23.42
CA GLU A 66 -21.43 28.50 -23.07
C GLU A 66 -20.56 27.71 -22.07
N THR A 67 -21.16 27.07 -21.06
CA THR A 67 -20.41 26.23 -20.10
C THR A 67 -19.81 25.00 -20.77
N LEU A 68 -20.50 24.39 -21.73
CA LEU A 68 -19.99 23.21 -22.43
C LEU A 68 -18.81 23.57 -23.33
N VAL A 69 -18.84 24.74 -23.96
CA VAL A 69 -17.71 25.28 -24.71
C VAL A 69 -16.54 25.56 -23.78
N GLN A 70 -16.79 26.16 -22.61
CA GLN A 70 -15.75 26.40 -21.61
C GLN A 70 -15.13 25.09 -21.11
N GLU A 71 -15.93 24.05 -20.90
CA GLU A 71 -15.46 22.73 -20.50
C GLU A 71 -14.65 22.05 -21.62
N LEU A 72 -15.13 22.15 -22.87
CA LEU A 72 -14.45 21.61 -24.05
C LEU A 72 -13.04 22.18 -24.21
N VAL A 73 -12.94 23.49 -24.03
CA VAL A 73 -11.75 24.27 -24.33
C VAL A 73 -10.83 24.42 -23.11
N GLY A 74 -11.37 24.22 -21.90
CA GLY A 74 -10.63 24.30 -20.64
C GLY A 74 -10.33 25.73 -20.17
N PHE A 75 -10.81 26.75 -20.89
CA PHE A 75 -10.69 28.16 -20.54
C PHE A 75 -11.93 28.94 -20.97
N HIS A 76 -12.13 30.13 -20.39
CA HIS A 76 -13.24 31.00 -20.78
C HIS A 76 -12.89 31.78 -22.04
N ALA A 77 -13.70 31.61 -23.11
CA ALA A 77 -13.43 32.21 -24.42
C ALA A 77 -13.27 33.74 -24.38
N ARG A 78 -14.01 34.45 -23.52
CA ARG A 78 -13.85 35.92 -23.39
C ARG A 78 -12.51 36.31 -22.76
N SER A 79 -11.95 35.48 -21.87
CA SER A 79 -10.63 35.74 -21.27
C SER A 79 -9.55 35.71 -22.33
N LEU A 80 -9.57 34.71 -23.22
CA LEU A 80 -8.63 34.63 -24.34
C LEU A 80 -8.73 35.86 -25.25
N LEU A 81 -9.95 36.33 -25.52
CA LEU A 81 -10.16 37.49 -26.39
C LEU A 81 -9.70 38.80 -25.74
N ASP A 82 -9.88 38.92 -24.42
CA ASP A 82 -9.37 40.04 -23.63
C ASP A 82 -7.83 40.07 -23.69
N ASP A 83 -7.19 38.92 -23.43
CA ASP A 83 -5.72 38.78 -23.49
C ASP A 83 -5.16 39.12 -24.88
N ILE A 84 -5.83 38.69 -25.96
CA ILE A 84 -5.44 39.02 -27.34
C ILE A 84 -5.58 40.53 -27.58
N SER A 85 -6.66 41.14 -27.09
CA SER A 85 -6.89 42.58 -27.28
C SER A 85 -5.89 43.43 -26.51
N GLU A 86 -5.53 43.02 -25.29
CA GLU A 86 -4.54 43.71 -24.47
C GLU A 86 -3.15 43.57 -25.08
N HIS A 87 -2.77 42.37 -25.54
CA HIS A 87 -1.50 42.17 -26.23
C HIS A 87 -1.42 43.00 -27.51
N ALA A 88 -2.50 43.06 -28.30
CA ALA A 88 -2.52 43.88 -29.51
C ALA A 88 -2.39 45.38 -29.20
N ARG A 89 -3.02 45.86 -28.10
CA ARG A 89 -2.87 47.24 -27.64
C ARG A 89 -1.43 47.54 -27.24
N HIS A 90 -0.75 46.63 -26.54
CA HIS A 90 0.67 46.77 -26.22
C HIS A 90 1.55 46.85 -27.48
N GLU A 91 1.27 46.05 -28.50
CA GLU A 91 2.04 46.12 -29.74
C GLU A 91 1.84 47.44 -30.50
N ILE A 92 0.66 48.07 -30.40
CA ILE A 92 0.47 49.43 -30.94
C ILE A 92 1.43 50.40 -30.26
N TYR A 93 1.50 50.38 -28.93
CA TYR A 93 2.40 51.27 -28.19
C TYR A 93 3.87 51.01 -28.55
N ASN A 94 4.29 49.75 -28.68
CA ASN A 94 5.64 49.41 -29.13
C ASN A 94 5.94 49.97 -30.53
N ILE A 95 4.97 49.91 -31.45
CA ILE A 95 5.13 50.45 -32.81
C ILE A 95 5.18 51.98 -32.78
N VAL A 96 4.29 52.64 -32.04
CA VAL A 96 4.24 54.11 -31.88
C VAL A 96 5.56 54.60 -31.28
N GLU A 97 6.05 53.97 -30.21
CA GLU A 97 7.36 54.27 -29.60
C GLU A 97 8.51 54.06 -30.59
N GLY A 98 8.46 52.99 -31.39
CA GLY A 98 9.44 52.73 -32.45
C GLY A 98 9.45 53.82 -33.54
N ILE A 99 8.28 54.29 -33.95
CA ILE A 99 8.14 55.38 -34.93
C ILE A 99 8.57 56.72 -34.30
N GLU A 100 8.25 56.97 -33.04
CA GLU A 100 8.67 58.16 -32.29
C GLU A 100 10.18 58.23 -32.15
N GLY A 101 10.82 57.11 -31.78
CA GLY A 101 12.27 57.01 -31.71
C GLY A 101 12.94 57.28 -33.06
N TRP A 102 12.38 56.71 -34.14
CA TRP A 102 12.86 56.97 -35.51
C TRP A 102 12.66 58.43 -35.94
N ALA A 103 11.49 59.02 -35.67
CA ALA A 103 11.19 60.41 -36.04
C ALA A 103 12.08 61.40 -35.26
N THR A 104 12.32 61.12 -33.98
CA THR A 104 13.21 61.91 -33.12
C THR A 104 14.66 61.84 -33.59
N GLU A 105 15.13 60.68 -34.06
CA GLU A 105 16.47 60.54 -34.64
C GLU A 105 16.63 61.36 -35.94
N MET A 106 15.59 61.40 -36.77
CA MET A 106 15.60 62.16 -38.03
C MET A 106 15.57 63.68 -37.85
N ILE A 107 14.90 64.16 -36.79
CA ILE A 107 14.68 65.59 -36.52
C ILE A 107 15.69 66.14 -35.50
N ARG A 108 16.65 65.32 -35.05
CA ARG A 108 17.62 65.68 -34.00
C ARG A 108 18.37 67.00 -34.23
N ASP A 109 18.59 67.37 -35.50
CA ASP A 109 19.31 68.57 -35.90
C ASP A 109 18.38 69.73 -36.34
N GLU A 110 17.06 69.52 -36.33
CA GLU A 110 16.03 70.51 -36.66
C GLU A 110 15.49 71.22 -35.41
N GLY A 111 14.83 72.38 -35.60
CA GLY A 111 14.38 73.23 -34.50
C GLY A 111 13.12 72.72 -33.77
N ASP A 112 12.89 73.23 -32.56
CA ASP A 112 11.78 72.87 -31.65
C ASP A 112 10.37 72.86 -32.29
N GLU A 113 10.15 73.59 -33.40
CA GLU A 113 8.87 73.62 -34.12
C GLU A 113 8.55 72.26 -34.77
N TYR A 114 9.54 71.61 -35.39
CA TYR A 114 9.37 70.30 -36.01
C TYR A 114 9.14 69.20 -34.97
N GLN A 115 9.76 69.34 -33.80
CA GLN A 115 9.57 68.41 -32.69
C GLN A 115 8.13 68.46 -32.17
N ARG A 116 7.57 69.67 -31.99
CA ARG A 116 6.15 69.84 -31.61
C ARG A 116 5.17 69.31 -32.66
N GLU A 117 5.49 69.47 -33.94
CA GLU A 117 4.67 68.93 -35.02
C GLU A 117 4.68 67.40 -35.01
N VAL A 118 5.83 66.78 -34.77
CA VAL A 118 5.94 65.32 -34.62
C VAL A 118 5.21 64.81 -33.41
N ASP A 119 5.34 65.44 -32.24
CA ASP A 119 4.61 65.03 -31.03
C ASP A 119 3.09 65.09 -31.28
N THR A 120 2.62 66.16 -31.94
CA THR A 120 1.20 66.34 -32.29
C THR A 120 0.73 65.27 -33.29
N GLY A 121 1.54 64.99 -34.32
CA GLY A 121 1.26 63.97 -35.32
C GLY A 121 1.28 62.56 -34.75
N MET A 122 2.21 62.28 -33.84
CA MET A 122 2.35 60.99 -33.17
C MET A 122 1.13 60.72 -32.28
N HIS A 123 0.73 61.71 -31.47
CA HIS A 123 -0.45 61.56 -30.64
C HIS A 123 -1.73 61.38 -31.46
N ALA A 124 -1.85 62.06 -32.60
CA ALA A 124 -2.95 61.87 -33.53
C ALA A 124 -2.95 60.46 -34.16
N LEU A 125 -1.77 59.93 -34.48
CA LEU A 125 -1.59 58.57 -35.02
C LEU A 125 -1.90 57.50 -33.98
N GLU A 126 -1.43 57.66 -32.75
CA GLU A 126 -1.74 56.81 -31.60
C GLU A 126 -3.26 56.73 -31.39
N THR A 127 -3.92 57.89 -31.23
CA THR A 127 -5.38 57.96 -31.05
C THR A 127 -6.14 57.32 -32.22
N LEU A 128 -5.66 57.52 -33.45
CA LEU A 128 -6.26 56.91 -34.64
C LEU A 128 -6.15 55.38 -34.57
N LEU A 129 -4.96 54.85 -34.30
CA LEU A 129 -4.69 53.42 -34.21
C LEU A 129 -5.51 52.78 -33.09
N GLU A 130 -5.52 53.35 -31.89
CA GLU A 130 -6.36 52.89 -30.78
C GLU A 130 -7.83 52.77 -31.19
N SER A 131 -8.39 53.85 -31.76
CA SER A 131 -9.81 53.87 -32.15
C SER A 131 -10.18 52.86 -33.24
N HIS A 132 -9.23 52.52 -34.11
CA HIS A 132 -9.43 51.55 -35.19
C HIS A 132 -9.24 50.12 -34.70
N VAL A 133 -8.25 49.90 -33.84
CA VAL A 133 -7.93 48.59 -33.29
C VAL A 133 -9.03 48.16 -32.31
N ASP A 134 -9.51 49.04 -31.44
CA ASP A 134 -10.64 48.72 -30.55
C ASP A 134 -11.89 48.33 -31.35
N LYS A 135 -12.27 49.10 -32.38
CA LYS A 135 -13.42 48.74 -33.26
C LYS A 135 -13.22 47.43 -34.02
N ALA A 136 -11.98 47.13 -34.41
CA ALA A 136 -11.66 45.89 -35.11
C ALA A 136 -11.77 44.70 -34.14
N PHE A 137 -11.25 44.84 -32.92
CA PHE A 137 -11.31 43.79 -31.90
C PHE A 137 -12.71 43.61 -31.32
N GLU A 138 -13.54 44.65 -31.21
CA GLU A 138 -14.97 44.49 -30.88
C GLU A 138 -15.68 43.58 -31.91
N LYS A 139 -15.44 43.82 -33.21
CA LYS A 139 -16.02 43.00 -34.30
C LYS A 139 -15.44 41.59 -34.32
N PHE A 140 -14.14 41.46 -34.11
CA PHE A 140 -13.46 40.18 -34.02
C PHE A 140 -14.01 39.37 -32.85
N THR A 141 -14.10 39.95 -31.65
CA THR A 141 -14.67 39.32 -30.45
C THR A 141 -16.10 38.86 -30.69
N ALA A 142 -16.95 39.72 -31.28
CA ALA A 142 -18.31 39.34 -31.64
C ALA A 142 -18.36 38.18 -32.66
N TRP A 143 -17.46 38.19 -33.64
CA TRP A 143 -17.38 37.12 -34.64
C TRP A 143 -16.85 35.81 -34.07
N VAL A 144 -15.85 35.86 -33.18
CA VAL A 144 -15.24 34.67 -32.54
C VAL A 144 -16.22 34.01 -31.57
N MET A 145 -16.97 34.79 -30.80
CA MET A 145 -18.00 34.25 -29.91
C MET A 145 -19.17 33.62 -30.68
N ARG A 146 -19.45 34.09 -31.91
CA ARG A 146 -20.60 33.65 -32.71
C ARG A 146 -20.31 32.49 -33.68
N ASN A 147 -19.06 32.22 -34.06
CA ASN A 147 -18.78 31.10 -34.97
C ASN A 147 -17.83 30.05 -34.37
N PRO A 148 -16.57 30.34 -34.01
CA PRO A 148 -15.69 29.36 -33.37
C PRO A 148 -16.21 28.79 -32.04
N PHE A 149 -16.75 29.65 -31.16
CA PHE A 149 -17.19 29.26 -29.82
C PHE A 149 -18.71 29.13 -29.69
N ASP A 150 -19.43 29.07 -30.82
CA ASP A 150 -20.86 28.81 -30.81
C ASP A 150 -21.14 27.34 -31.16
N ILE A 151 -22.07 26.76 -30.43
CA ILE A 151 -22.58 25.41 -30.70
C ILE A 151 -24.02 25.58 -31.18
N PRO A 152 -24.36 25.13 -32.40
CA PRO A 152 -25.71 25.26 -32.92
C PRO A 152 -26.69 24.52 -32.00
N ALA A 153 -27.84 25.14 -31.74
CA ALA A 153 -28.87 24.61 -30.83
C ALA A 153 -29.42 23.25 -31.25
N ASP A 154 -29.29 22.90 -32.54
CA ASP A 154 -29.74 21.62 -33.10
C ASP A 154 -28.75 20.47 -32.85
N LEU A 155 -27.54 20.77 -32.39
CA LEU A 155 -26.51 19.77 -32.11
C LEU A 155 -26.51 19.45 -30.61
N GLU A 156 -26.57 18.16 -30.29
CA GLU A 156 -26.29 17.64 -28.95
C GLU A 156 -24.82 17.21 -28.87
N PRO A 157 -23.88 18.12 -28.52
CA PRO A 157 -22.49 17.74 -28.36
C PRO A 157 -22.34 16.82 -27.14
N VAL A 158 -21.75 15.66 -27.35
CA VAL A 158 -21.28 14.79 -26.27
C VAL A 158 -19.77 14.92 -26.20
N LEU A 159 -19.28 15.49 -25.10
CA LEU A 159 -17.86 15.58 -24.84
C LEU A 159 -17.28 14.17 -24.65
N PRO A 160 -16.02 13.90 -25.05
CA PRO A 160 -15.44 12.56 -24.95
C PRO A 160 -15.46 11.98 -23.53
N TRP A 161 -15.33 12.83 -22.50
CA TRP A 161 -15.42 12.41 -21.09
C TRP A 161 -16.86 12.25 -20.57
N HIS A 162 -17.84 12.80 -21.28
CA HIS A 162 -19.27 12.51 -21.05
C HIS A 162 -19.71 11.20 -21.72
N ALA A 163 -18.85 10.57 -22.54
CA ALA A 163 -19.17 9.29 -23.14
C ALA A 163 -19.25 8.19 -22.07
N GLY A 164 -20.43 7.60 -21.91
CA GLY A 164 -20.69 6.58 -20.90
C GLY A 164 -21.03 7.11 -19.51
N LEU A 165 -21.11 8.45 -19.34
CA LEU A 165 -21.67 9.04 -18.14
C LEU A 165 -23.20 8.96 -18.21
N ASP A 166 -23.78 8.27 -17.22
CA ASP A 166 -25.21 8.06 -17.11
C ASP A 166 -25.67 8.63 -15.77
N PHE A 167 -26.15 9.87 -15.80
CA PHE A 167 -26.61 10.57 -14.60
C PHE A 167 -27.82 9.88 -13.95
N PHE A 168 -28.63 9.17 -14.73
CA PHE A 168 -29.77 8.41 -14.21
C PHE A 168 -29.33 7.17 -13.46
N ARG A 169 -28.24 6.53 -13.90
CA ARG A 169 -27.58 5.49 -13.10
C ARG A 169 -27.09 6.06 -11.78
N GLY A 170 -26.50 7.26 -11.78
CA GLY A 170 -26.09 7.96 -10.57
C GLY A 170 -27.25 8.22 -9.60
N GLU A 171 -28.37 8.75 -10.09
CA GLU A 171 -29.58 8.98 -9.29
C GLU A 171 -30.18 7.67 -8.74
N HIS A 172 -30.19 6.62 -9.55
CA HIS A 172 -30.60 5.29 -9.10
C HIS A 172 -29.66 4.76 -7.99
N VAL A 173 -28.35 4.93 -8.13
CA VAL A 173 -27.38 4.56 -7.08
C VAL A 173 -27.63 5.38 -5.81
N ALA A 174 -27.80 6.69 -5.91
CA ALA A 174 -28.02 7.56 -4.75
C ALA A 174 -29.32 7.24 -4.02
N SER A 175 -30.43 7.06 -4.74
CA SER A 175 -31.73 6.70 -4.16
C SER A 175 -31.73 5.34 -3.46
N HIS A 176 -30.89 4.40 -3.90
CA HIS A 176 -30.79 3.06 -3.33
C HIS A 176 -29.63 2.93 -2.31
N GLY A 177 -29.04 4.03 -1.84
CA GLY A 177 -27.94 4.00 -0.88
C GLY A 177 -26.66 3.35 -1.42
N GLY A 178 -26.52 3.27 -2.74
CA GLY A 178 -25.40 2.61 -3.39
C GLY A 178 -24.07 3.32 -3.19
N GLU A 179 -24.05 4.63 -2.90
CA GLU A 179 -22.82 5.35 -2.52
C GLU A 179 -22.25 4.80 -1.21
N GLU A 180 -23.09 4.59 -0.21
CA GLU A 180 -22.70 3.99 1.08
C GLU A 180 -22.23 2.55 0.88
N ALA A 181 -22.90 1.79 0.01
CA ALA A 181 -22.49 0.42 -0.32
C ALA A 181 -21.14 0.38 -1.06
N VAL A 182 -20.89 1.30 -1.98
CA VAL A 182 -19.60 1.44 -2.68
C VAL A 182 -18.51 1.86 -1.71
N GLN A 183 -18.80 2.80 -0.81
CA GLN A 183 -17.86 3.25 0.21
C GLN A 183 -17.51 2.12 1.18
N SER A 184 -18.51 1.41 1.69
CA SER A 184 -18.31 0.23 2.54
C SER A 184 -17.44 -0.81 1.83
N ARG A 185 -17.73 -1.10 0.56
CA ARG A 185 -16.94 -2.06 -0.23
C ARG A 185 -15.51 -1.57 -0.46
N LEU A 186 -15.31 -0.27 -0.65
CA LEU A 186 -13.98 0.32 -0.78
C LEU A 186 -13.19 0.19 0.51
N ASP A 187 -13.83 0.38 1.66
CA ASP A 187 -13.22 0.19 2.98
C ASP A 187 -12.90 -1.28 3.25
N ASP A 188 -13.78 -2.21 2.87
CA ASP A 188 -13.51 -3.65 2.92
C ASP A 188 -12.29 -4.03 2.05
N LEU A 189 -12.20 -3.47 0.83
CA LEU A 189 -11.07 -3.70 -0.06
C LEU A 189 -9.77 -3.10 0.50
N ARG A 190 -9.83 -1.91 1.10
CA ARG A 190 -8.68 -1.30 1.79
C ARG A 190 -8.18 -2.21 2.90
N LEU A 191 -9.10 -2.73 3.73
CA LEU A 191 -8.78 -3.66 4.81
C LEU A 191 -8.21 -4.97 4.28
N GLN A 192 -8.76 -5.52 3.19
CA GLN A 192 -8.19 -6.71 2.53
C GLN A 192 -6.77 -6.45 2.01
N VAL A 193 -6.51 -5.27 1.43
CA VAL A 193 -5.17 -4.89 0.97
C VAL A 193 -4.19 -4.75 2.13
N GLU A 194 -4.62 -4.17 3.26
CA GLU A 194 -3.80 -4.08 4.47
C GLU A 194 -3.48 -5.45 5.06
N GLN A 195 -4.46 -6.34 5.14
CA GLN A 195 -4.27 -7.72 5.59
C GLN A 195 -3.32 -8.49 4.66
N ALA A 196 -3.48 -8.33 3.34
CA ALA A 196 -2.57 -8.94 2.37
C ALA A 196 -1.13 -8.42 2.51
N ARG A 197 -0.96 -7.11 2.75
CA ARG A 197 0.36 -6.52 3.02
C ARG A 197 0.95 -7.08 4.32
N TYR A 198 0.18 -7.17 5.39
CA TYR A 198 0.64 -7.73 6.67
C TYR A 198 1.06 -9.21 6.53
N LEU A 199 0.24 -10.02 5.84
CA LEU A 199 0.56 -11.42 5.56
C LEU A 199 1.85 -11.53 4.74
N SER A 200 2.03 -10.70 3.70
CA SER A 200 3.24 -10.71 2.88
C SER A 200 4.50 -10.43 3.72
N GLN A 201 4.42 -9.49 4.66
CA GLN A 201 5.51 -9.19 5.58
C GLN A 201 5.81 -10.36 6.53
N GLN A 202 4.78 -11.01 7.08
CA GLN A 202 4.97 -12.18 7.93
C GLN A 202 5.61 -13.34 7.17
N LEU A 203 5.21 -13.55 5.91
CA LEU A 203 5.82 -14.57 5.05
C LEU A 203 7.29 -14.28 4.77
N GLU A 204 7.66 -13.02 4.51
CA GLU A 204 9.06 -12.64 4.30
C GLU A 204 9.93 -12.91 5.55
N VAL A 205 9.39 -12.62 6.75
CA VAL A 205 10.09 -12.94 8.01
C VAL A 205 10.21 -14.46 8.17
N ALA A 206 9.14 -15.20 7.91
CA ALA A 206 9.16 -16.66 7.99
C ALA A 206 10.19 -17.26 7.03
N GLU A 207 10.27 -16.77 5.79
CA GLU A 207 11.24 -17.18 4.78
C GLU A 207 12.68 -16.97 5.29
N LYS A 208 13.01 -15.77 5.80
CA LYS A 208 14.34 -15.50 6.39
C LYS A 208 14.68 -16.45 7.55
N THR A 209 13.72 -16.80 8.39
CA THR A 209 13.96 -17.77 9.47
C THR A 209 14.18 -19.18 8.95
N LEU A 210 13.47 -19.58 7.89
CA LEU A 210 13.63 -20.87 7.25
C LEU A 210 14.99 -20.96 6.55
N ASP A 211 15.42 -19.92 5.84
CA ASP A 211 16.74 -19.86 5.21
C ASP A 211 17.87 -20.04 6.24
N ARG A 212 17.76 -19.36 7.39
CA ARG A 212 18.73 -19.52 8.49
C ARG A 212 18.75 -20.95 9.02
N ARG A 213 17.58 -21.57 9.21
CA ARG A 213 17.48 -22.97 9.68
C ARG A 213 18.05 -23.93 8.65
N LEU A 214 17.82 -23.66 7.37
CA LEU A 214 18.33 -24.44 6.25
C LEU A 214 19.86 -24.36 6.21
N GLU A 215 20.44 -23.18 6.42
CA GLU A 215 21.90 -23.01 6.48
C GLU A 215 22.52 -23.76 7.67
N ILE A 216 21.91 -23.69 8.86
CA ILE A 216 22.35 -24.47 10.03
C ILE A 216 22.26 -25.98 9.74
N ALA A 217 21.17 -26.42 9.09
CA ALA A 217 21.01 -27.82 8.72
C ALA A 217 22.05 -28.27 7.68
N LYS A 218 22.41 -27.42 6.72
CA LYS A 218 23.51 -27.65 5.77
C LYS A 218 24.86 -27.77 6.47
N GLN A 219 25.16 -26.87 7.42
CA GLN A 219 26.39 -26.91 8.21
C GLN A 219 26.48 -28.21 9.03
N ARG A 220 25.42 -28.56 9.76
CA ARG A 220 25.35 -29.83 10.51
C ARG A 220 25.47 -31.04 9.61
N LYS A 221 24.87 -31.01 8.42
CA LYS A 221 25.02 -32.07 7.42
C LYS A 221 26.48 -32.19 6.95
N ALA A 222 27.17 -31.06 6.74
CA ALA A 222 28.58 -31.06 6.37
C ALA A 222 29.47 -31.58 7.52
N GLU A 223 29.19 -31.21 8.77
CA GLU A 223 29.89 -31.74 9.96
C GLU A 223 29.69 -33.25 10.11
N VAL A 224 28.44 -33.72 10.01
CA VAL A 224 28.12 -35.16 10.05
C VAL A 224 28.75 -35.88 8.85
N GLY A 225 28.78 -35.23 7.67
CA GLY A 225 29.46 -35.73 6.49
C GLY A 225 30.97 -35.88 6.70
N PHE A 226 31.62 -34.88 7.29
CA PHE A 226 33.03 -34.92 7.67
C PHE A 226 33.30 -36.02 8.69
N VAL A 227 32.50 -36.11 9.75
CA VAL A 227 32.63 -37.20 10.74
C VAL A 227 32.46 -38.55 10.06
N HIS A 228 31.50 -38.69 9.16
CA HIS A 228 31.31 -39.91 8.39
C HIS A 228 32.51 -40.24 7.50
N GLU A 229 33.09 -39.26 6.80
CA GLU A 229 34.29 -39.43 5.97
C GLU A 229 35.54 -39.76 6.81
N VAL A 230 35.71 -39.16 7.99
CA VAL A 230 36.78 -39.49 8.93
C VAL A 230 36.60 -40.92 9.47
N ILE A 231 35.38 -41.33 9.81
CA ILE A 231 35.09 -42.70 10.23
C ILE A 231 35.34 -43.69 9.07
N GLN A 232 34.98 -43.34 7.83
CA GLN A 232 35.27 -44.17 6.64
C GLN A 232 36.77 -44.28 6.36
N SER A 233 37.50 -43.16 6.38
CA SER A 233 38.96 -43.13 6.15
C SER A 233 39.75 -43.80 7.27
N ALA A 234 39.26 -43.73 8.51
CA ALA A 234 39.79 -44.50 9.63
C ALA A 234 39.38 -45.99 9.62
N GLY A 235 38.57 -46.43 8.65
CA GLY A 235 38.11 -47.82 8.54
C GLY A 235 37.15 -48.26 9.64
N LEU A 236 36.54 -47.30 10.37
CA LEU A 236 35.63 -47.52 11.50
C LEU A 236 34.15 -47.60 11.08
N THR A 237 33.88 -47.72 9.79
CA THR A 237 32.57 -48.17 9.30
C THR A 237 32.70 -49.62 8.82
N PRO A 238 31.90 -50.56 9.36
CA PRO A 238 30.92 -50.38 10.44
C PRO A 238 31.57 -50.19 11.82
N LEU A 239 30.83 -49.54 12.73
CA LEU A 239 31.19 -49.35 14.15
C LEU A 239 31.82 -50.63 14.72
N PRO A 240 32.93 -50.55 15.48
CA PRO A 240 33.61 -51.75 15.92
C PRO A 240 32.67 -52.57 16.81
N LYS A 241 32.57 -53.88 16.54
CA LYS A 241 31.74 -54.85 17.29
C LYS A 241 31.96 -54.78 18.81
N THR A 242 33.11 -54.27 19.25
CA THR A 242 33.44 -54.01 20.65
C THR A 242 32.55 -52.97 21.32
N ALA A 243 32.08 -51.96 20.59
CA ALA A 243 31.17 -50.93 21.10
C ALA A 243 29.74 -51.47 21.28
N GLU A 244 29.29 -52.34 20.38
CA GLU A 244 28.02 -53.06 20.53
C GLU A 244 28.06 -54.03 21.72
N THR A 245 29.18 -54.76 21.90
CA THR A 245 29.36 -55.62 23.08
C THR A 245 29.42 -54.81 24.38
N LEU A 246 30.13 -53.67 24.40
CA LEU A 246 30.21 -52.80 25.58
C LEU A 246 28.85 -52.19 25.95
N LYS A 247 28.07 -51.76 24.95
CA LYS A 247 26.69 -51.31 25.16
C LYS A 247 25.84 -52.42 25.76
N SER A 248 25.94 -53.65 25.25
CA SER A 248 25.21 -54.79 25.79
C SER A 248 25.61 -55.12 27.23
N SER A 249 26.92 -55.11 27.55
CA SER A 249 27.39 -55.38 28.91
C SER A 249 27.02 -54.26 29.90
N LEU A 250 27.01 -53.00 29.46
CA LEU A 250 26.57 -51.88 30.29
C LEU A 250 25.06 -51.92 30.53
N SER A 251 24.25 -52.28 29.52
CA SER A 251 22.82 -52.48 29.73
C SER A 251 22.53 -53.63 30.69
N GLN A 252 23.29 -54.73 30.60
CA GLN A 252 23.18 -55.86 31.54
C GLN A 252 23.59 -55.47 32.96
N LEU A 253 24.65 -54.68 33.11
CA LEU A 253 25.06 -54.13 34.41
C LEU A 253 24.00 -53.18 34.99
N PHE A 254 23.40 -52.33 34.16
CA PHE A 254 22.34 -51.42 34.61
C PHE A 254 21.13 -52.20 35.11
N THR A 255 20.67 -53.22 34.38
CA THR A 255 19.61 -54.12 34.86
C THR A 255 20.01 -54.91 36.11
N SER A 256 21.30 -55.23 36.30
CA SER A 256 21.75 -55.90 37.53
C SER A 256 21.84 -54.97 38.74
N LEU A 257 22.10 -53.68 38.50
CA LEU A 257 22.11 -52.65 39.55
C LEU A 257 20.70 -52.26 39.98
N GLU A 258 19.74 -52.25 39.06
CA GLU A 258 18.32 -51.99 39.35
C GLU A 258 17.73 -53.05 40.29
N VAL A 259 18.25 -54.28 40.27
CA VAL A 259 17.86 -55.37 41.18
C VAL A 259 18.48 -55.24 42.59
N MET A 260 19.47 -54.36 42.78
CA MET A 260 20.09 -54.09 44.09
C MET A 260 19.70 -52.72 44.69
N GLU A 261 18.58 -52.11 44.26
CA GLU A 261 17.96 -51.04 45.04
C GLU A 261 17.37 -51.61 46.34
N ILE A 262 18.19 -51.50 47.39
CA ILE A 262 17.85 -51.67 48.80
C ILE A 262 16.63 -50.79 49.13
N PRO A 263 15.61 -51.27 49.88
CA PRO A 263 14.43 -50.48 50.21
C PRO A 263 14.80 -49.18 50.92
N ILE A 264 14.48 -48.05 50.30
CA ILE A 264 14.64 -46.73 50.90
C ILE A 264 13.67 -46.66 52.10
N PRO A 265 14.15 -46.40 53.35
CA PRO A 265 13.25 -46.21 54.48
C PRO A 265 12.42 -44.94 54.31
N SER A 266 11.14 -45.07 54.63
CA SER A 266 10.10 -44.04 54.59
C SER A 266 10.52 -42.72 55.21
N ILE A 267 10.28 -41.64 54.46
CA ILE A 267 10.50 -40.22 54.81
C ILE A 267 9.69 -39.83 56.06
N PRO A 268 10.27 -39.21 57.10
CA PRO A 268 9.51 -38.34 57.99
C PRO A 268 9.31 -36.98 57.31
N GLN A 269 8.04 -36.61 57.10
CA GLN A 269 7.64 -35.33 56.52
C GLN A 269 8.11 -34.17 57.43
N SER A 270 8.81 -33.18 56.84
CA SER A 270 9.16 -31.92 57.51
C SER A 270 7.88 -31.12 57.82
N ALA A 271 7.76 -30.64 59.06
CA ALA A 271 6.71 -29.72 59.47
C ALA A 271 6.91 -28.34 58.79
N PRO A 272 5.82 -27.63 58.42
CA PRO A 272 5.90 -26.40 57.65
C PRO A 272 6.67 -25.32 58.43
N GLY A 273 7.80 -24.88 57.87
CA GLY A 273 8.58 -23.74 58.37
C GLY A 273 10.05 -24.01 58.72
N THR A 274 10.52 -25.25 58.69
CA THR A 274 11.95 -25.58 58.90
C THR A 274 12.61 -25.99 57.60
N LYS A 275 13.76 -25.38 57.27
CA LYS A 275 14.45 -25.65 56.01
C LYS A 275 15.14 -27.02 56.11
N ALA A 276 15.07 -27.81 55.04
CA ALA A 276 15.52 -29.21 55.03
C ALA A 276 17.00 -29.40 55.46
N TRP A 277 17.87 -28.40 55.32
CA TRP A 277 19.27 -28.45 55.77
C TRP A 277 19.46 -28.25 57.29
N GLU A 278 18.43 -27.83 58.03
CA GLU A 278 18.49 -27.56 59.47
C GLU A 278 18.20 -28.80 60.33
N LEU A 279 17.72 -29.89 59.71
CA LEU A 279 17.36 -31.15 60.37
C LEU A 279 18.53 -32.15 60.46
N GLY A 280 19.76 -31.71 60.16
CA GLY A 280 20.99 -32.47 60.36
C GLY A 280 21.70 -32.88 59.06
N ARG A 281 22.90 -33.43 59.20
CA ARG A 281 23.84 -33.72 58.10
C ARG A 281 23.28 -34.64 57.02
N GLN A 282 22.42 -35.58 57.39
CA GLN A 282 21.80 -36.51 56.44
C GLN A 282 20.72 -35.83 55.56
N ALA A 283 19.98 -34.87 56.12
CA ALA A 283 18.99 -34.10 55.37
C ALA A 283 19.64 -33.13 54.38
N TYR A 284 20.79 -32.56 54.75
CA TYR A 284 21.61 -31.74 53.84
C TYR A 284 22.15 -32.53 52.65
N LEU A 285 22.67 -33.75 52.88
CA LEU A 285 23.20 -34.58 51.80
C LEU A 285 22.10 -34.97 50.80
N ASN A 286 20.92 -35.33 51.30
CA ASN A 286 19.80 -35.67 50.41
C ASN A 286 19.24 -34.45 49.65
N TRP A 287 19.23 -33.26 50.26
CA TRP A 287 18.90 -32.02 49.55
C TRP A 287 19.92 -31.68 48.45
N ALA A 288 21.22 -31.83 48.74
CA ALA A 288 22.29 -31.57 47.77
C ALA A 288 22.26 -32.55 46.59
N VAL A 289 22.00 -33.84 46.85
CA VAL A 289 21.83 -34.86 45.82
C VAL A 289 20.58 -34.57 44.98
N GLY A 290 19.46 -34.19 45.60
CA GLY A 290 18.25 -33.78 44.87
C GLY A 290 18.47 -32.58 43.94
N LYS A 291 19.30 -31.61 44.34
CA LYS A 291 19.66 -30.45 43.52
C LYS A 291 20.55 -30.83 42.32
N MET A 292 21.35 -31.88 42.43
CA MET A 292 22.24 -32.36 41.35
C MET A 292 21.51 -33.27 40.35
N VAL A 293 20.50 -34.03 40.80
CA VAL A 293 19.72 -34.94 39.95
C VAL A 293 18.58 -34.21 39.22
N HIS A 294 18.03 -33.14 39.80
CA HIS A 294 16.96 -32.34 39.17
C HIS A 294 17.22 -30.82 39.30
N PRO A 295 17.98 -30.20 38.38
CA PRO A 295 18.25 -28.77 38.45
C PRO A 295 17.01 -27.88 38.23
N GLU A 296 15.95 -28.38 37.58
CA GLU A 296 14.71 -27.63 37.32
C GLU A 296 13.77 -27.51 38.54
N SER A 297 13.88 -28.38 39.56
CA SER A 297 13.00 -28.32 40.74
C SER A 297 13.46 -27.29 41.80
N ALA A 298 14.67 -26.76 41.68
CA ALA A 298 15.24 -25.81 42.63
C ALA A 298 14.79 -24.35 42.44
N VAL A 299 14.18 -24.00 41.29
CA VAL A 299 13.69 -22.63 41.01
C VAL A 299 12.28 -22.39 41.55
N ALA A 300 11.52 -23.45 41.87
CA ALA A 300 10.17 -23.34 42.43
C ALA A 300 10.13 -23.13 43.97
N GLY A 301 11.29 -23.13 44.65
CA GLY A 301 11.37 -23.11 46.12
C GLY A 301 11.95 -21.83 46.74
N ALA A 302 12.18 -20.78 45.96
CA ALA A 302 12.77 -19.53 46.45
C ALA A 302 11.82 -18.35 46.25
N GLY A 303 10.95 -18.14 47.24
CA GLY A 303 10.35 -16.83 47.51
C GLY A 303 8.87 -16.89 47.85
N THR A 304 8.54 -16.82 49.14
CA THR A 304 7.86 -15.64 49.73
C THR A 304 7.48 -15.90 51.19
N GLY A 305 7.96 -15.04 52.09
CA GLY A 305 7.41 -14.91 53.44
C GLY A 305 6.48 -13.71 53.50
N THR A 306 5.20 -13.99 53.80
CA THR A 306 4.20 -13.18 54.56
C THR A 306 3.80 -11.81 53.99
N GLY A 307 2.54 -11.42 53.82
CA GLY A 307 1.18 -11.86 54.20
C GLY A 307 0.29 -10.61 53.98
N THR A 308 -0.90 -10.62 53.38
CA THR A 308 -2.21 -11.07 53.88
C THR A 308 -3.20 -11.05 52.70
N GLY A 309 -4.20 -11.95 52.72
CA GLY A 309 -4.95 -12.36 51.54
C GLY A 309 -6.13 -11.49 51.10
N ALA A 310 -6.48 -11.65 49.82
CA ALA A 310 -7.82 -11.66 49.21
C ALA A 310 -7.66 -12.09 47.73
N GLY A 311 -8.67 -12.77 47.16
CA GLY A 311 -8.57 -13.67 46.01
C GLY A 311 -8.07 -13.10 44.66
N PRO A 312 -7.61 -13.96 43.72
CA PRO A 312 -7.11 -13.54 42.43
C PRO A 312 -8.26 -13.47 41.41
N GLY A 313 -8.58 -12.26 40.95
CA GLY A 313 -9.55 -12.07 39.87
C GLY A 313 -9.65 -10.65 39.29
N ALA A 314 -9.00 -9.63 39.87
CA ALA A 314 -9.28 -8.24 39.49
C ALA A 314 -8.05 -7.30 39.42
N LYS A 315 -6.81 -7.82 39.38
CA LYS A 315 -5.59 -6.98 39.44
C LYS A 315 -4.74 -6.92 38.16
N SER A 316 -5.17 -7.58 37.08
CA SER A 316 -4.51 -7.44 35.77
C SER A 316 -5.04 -6.26 34.95
N GLU A 317 -6.30 -5.85 35.15
CA GLU A 317 -6.89 -4.69 34.46
C GLU A 317 -6.41 -3.35 35.05
N GLU A 318 -6.39 -3.17 36.38
CA GLU A 318 -5.89 -1.90 36.98
C GLU A 318 -4.40 -1.63 36.73
N ARG A 319 -3.59 -2.69 36.53
CA ARG A 319 -2.16 -2.53 36.20
C ARG A 319 -1.91 -2.22 34.73
N MET A 320 -2.78 -2.67 33.81
CA MET A 320 -2.72 -2.23 32.41
C MET A 320 -3.31 -0.83 32.24
N GLU A 321 -4.39 -0.48 32.94
CA GLU A 321 -4.93 0.88 32.93
C GLU A 321 -3.99 1.91 33.58
N GLY A 322 -3.18 1.52 34.57
CA GLY A 322 -2.15 2.40 35.15
C GLY A 322 -1.01 2.71 34.17
N ILE A 323 -0.62 1.74 33.34
CA ILE A 323 0.44 1.87 32.33
C ILE A 323 -0.08 2.58 31.07
N GLU A 324 -1.34 2.36 30.68
CA GLU A 324 -2.00 3.11 29.59
C GLU A 324 -2.25 4.57 29.97
N ARG A 325 -2.54 4.87 31.25
CA ARG A 325 -2.71 6.23 31.76
C ARG A 325 -1.37 6.97 31.92
N GLU A 326 -0.26 6.27 32.19
CA GLU A 326 1.10 6.84 32.13
C GLU A 326 1.58 7.05 30.68
N MET A 327 1.23 6.18 29.73
CA MET A 327 1.56 6.40 28.31
C MET A 327 0.70 7.46 27.62
N ALA A 328 -0.54 7.67 28.06
CA ALA A 328 -1.39 8.77 27.59
C ALA A 328 -0.95 10.15 28.11
N GLY A 329 -0.21 10.20 29.24
CA GLY A 329 0.28 11.44 29.85
C GLY A 329 1.58 11.99 29.26
N VAL A 330 2.36 11.16 28.56
CA VAL A 330 3.65 11.55 27.94
C VAL A 330 3.47 12.00 26.47
N GLY A 331 2.24 11.91 25.94
CA GLY A 331 1.92 12.16 24.55
C GLY A 331 1.22 13.51 24.26
N ASN A 332 1.55 14.62 24.92
CA ASN A 332 0.96 15.90 24.52
C ASN A 332 1.89 17.13 24.59
N LYS A 333 2.06 17.75 23.41
CA LYS A 333 2.56 19.09 23.08
C LYS A 333 4.06 19.45 23.20
N GLU A 334 4.80 19.07 24.24
CA GLU A 334 6.19 19.61 24.38
C GLU A 334 7.23 18.92 23.48
N ALA A 335 7.08 17.63 23.17
CA ALA A 335 8.01 16.92 22.29
C ALA A 335 7.86 17.29 20.80
N MET A 336 6.65 17.72 20.38
CA MET A 336 6.38 18.13 19.00
C MET A 336 6.84 19.57 18.73
N GLU A 337 6.78 20.47 19.72
CA GLU A 337 7.34 21.83 19.58
C GLU A 337 8.88 21.85 19.60
N ALA A 338 9.51 20.91 20.30
CA ALA A 338 10.98 20.78 20.30
C ALA A 338 11.52 20.28 18.95
N MET A 339 10.77 19.43 18.24
CA MET A 339 11.18 18.92 16.92
C MET A 339 10.90 19.93 15.78
N GLY A 340 9.90 20.80 15.93
CA GLY A 340 9.61 21.87 14.97
C GLY A 340 10.63 23.02 14.96
N ARG A 341 11.29 23.32 16.10
CA ARG A 341 12.34 24.36 16.15
C ARG A 341 13.71 23.88 15.66
N ALA A 342 13.95 22.57 15.59
CA ALA A 342 15.21 22.01 15.12
C ALA A 342 15.30 21.84 13.59
N ALA A 343 14.18 21.99 12.87
CA ALA A 343 14.09 21.81 11.42
C ALA A 343 13.89 23.13 10.64
N GLY A 344 13.95 24.29 11.31
CA GLY A 344 13.88 25.60 10.67
C GLY A 344 15.27 26.14 10.29
N VAL A 345 15.68 25.87 9.05
CA VAL A 345 16.53 26.74 8.23
C VAL A 345 15.64 27.38 7.19
#